data_AF-A0A2D4PF32-F1
#
_entry.id   AF-A0A2D4PF32-F1
#
_cell.length_a   1.000
_cell.length_b   1.000
_cell.length_c   1.000
_cell.angle_alpha   90.00
_cell.angle_beta   90.00
_cell.angle_gamma   90.00
#
_symmetry.space_group_name_H-M   'P 1'
#
loop_
_entity.id
_entity.type
_entity.pdbx_description
1 polymer ?
#
loop_
_entity_poly.entity_id
_entity_poly.type
_entity_poly.pdbx_seq_one_letter_code
_entity_poly.pdbx_strand_id
1 'polypeptide(L)'
;KGKVKALDEELQKQEGLDLKADFDTHFGIAHTRWATHGVPNAVNSHPQRSDKSNEFVVIHNGIITNYKDLRKFLETKGYEFESETDTETIAKLIKYIYDNKETEDVNFSVLVERVIQQLEGAFALVFKSIHYPGEAVATRRGSPLLIGVRSESKLSTEQIPILYRTCNIENVKNICKTQMKRLDSSTCLHAVGDKAVEFFFASDA
;
A
#
# COMPACT_ATOMS: atom_id res chain seq x y z
N LYS A 1 10.75 -21.69 -21.93
CA LYS A 1 10.16 -20.47 -22.53
C LYS A 1 8.95 -20.11 -21.70
N GLY A 2 8.91 -18.93 -21.09
CA GLY A 2 7.79 -18.52 -20.23
C GLY A 2 8.13 -17.27 -19.42
N LYS A 3 7.11 -16.64 -18.84
CA LYS A 3 7.23 -15.38 -18.06
C LYS A 3 8.24 -15.49 -16.92
N VAL A 4 8.32 -16.66 -16.27
CA VAL A 4 9.26 -16.93 -15.17
C VAL A 4 10.71 -16.96 -15.65
N LYS A 5 10.98 -17.56 -16.81
CA LYS A 5 12.35 -17.60 -17.38
C LYS A 5 12.84 -16.21 -17.78
N ALA A 6 11.93 -15.38 -18.32
CA ALA A 6 12.25 -13.99 -18.65
C ALA A 6 12.55 -13.15 -17.41
N LEU A 7 11.85 -13.40 -16.29
CA LEU A 7 12.15 -12.78 -15.01
C LEU A 7 13.53 -13.19 -14.49
N ASP A 8 13.85 -14.49 -14.51
CA ASP A 8 15.14 -15.01 -14.07
C ASP A 8 16.32 -14.42 -14.88
N GLU A 9 16.16 -14.35 -16.20
CA GLU A 9 17.12 -13.69 -17.10
C GLU A 9 17.28 -12.19 -16.80
N GLU A 10 16.23 -11.51 -16.35
CA GLU A 10 16.30 -10.10 -15.98
C GLU A 10 16.97 -9.88 -14.62
N LEU A 11 16.72 -10.77 -13.65
CA LEU A 11 17.38 -10.74 -12.35
C LEU A 11 18.90 -10.88 -12.49
N GLN A 12 19.36 -11.73 -13.40
CA GLN A 12 20.79 -11.91 -13.68
C GLN A 12 21.47 -10.66 -14.27
N LYS A 13 20.72 -9.74 -14.88
CA LYS A 13 21.27 -8.50 -15.46
C LYS A 13 21.37 -7.36 -14.44
N GLN A 14 20.69 -7.46 -13.31
CA GLN A 14 20.72 -6.40 -12.30
C GLN A 14 21.98 -6.53 -11.43
N GLU A 15 22.88 -5.56 -11.57
CA GLU A 15 24.04 -5.42 -10.70
C GLU A 15 23.60 -4.86 -9.34
N GLY A 16 24.08 -5.47 -8.25
CA GLY A 16 23.84 -4.98 -6.88
C GLY A 16 22.69 -5.63 -6.09
N LEU A 17 22.02 -6.65 -6.64
CA LEU A 17 21.11 -7.50 -5.87
C LEU A 17 21.90 -8.54 -5.07
N ASP A 18 21.87 -8.44 -3.75
CA ASP A 18 22.35 -9.50 -2.86
C ASP A 18 21.24 -10.52 -2.60
N LEU A 19 21.24 -11.61 -3.36
CA LEU A 19 20.31 -12.73 -3.19
C LEU A 19 20.52 -13.51 -1.89
N LYS A 20 21.59 -13.22 -1.13
CA LYS A 20 21.93 -13.85 0.15
C LYS A 20 21.73 -12.90 1.33
N ALA A 21 21.16 -11.73 1.11
CA ALA A 21 20.86 -10.80 2.18
C ALA A 21 19.81 -11.39 3.13
N ASP A 22 20.15 -11.43 4.41
CA ASP A 22 19.25 -11.87 5.47
C ASP A 22 18.52 -10.66 6.07
N PHE A 23 17.20 -10.80 6.28
CA PHE A 23 16.36 -9.75 6.84
C PHE A 23 15.55 -10.31 8.02
N ASP A 24 15.73 -9.73 9.20
CA ASP A 24 14.89 -10.04 10.37
C ASP A 24 13.43 -9.58 10.15
N THR A 25 13.25 -8.50 9.40
CA THR A 25 11.92 -7.99 9.02
C THR A 25 11.97 -7.46 7.60
N HIS A 26 11.08 -7.98 6.75
CA HIS A 26 10.94 -7.52 5.37
C HIS A 26 9.49 -7.59 4.94
N PHE A 27 9.08 -6.63 4.12
CA PHE A 27 7.80 -6.68 3.42
C PHE A 27 8.04 -6.59 1.91
N GLY A 28 7.72 -7.68 1.21
CA GLY A 28 7.78 -7.78 -0.24
C GLY A 28 6.38 -7.67 -0.85
N ILE A 29 6.28 -7.02 -2.00
CA ILE A 29 5.04 -6.98 -2.79
C ILE A 29 5.33 -7.44 -4.22
N ALA A 30 4.42 -8.21 -4.78
CA ALA A 30 4.51 -8.71 -6.16
C ALA A 30 3.13 -8.63 -6.81
N HIS A 31 3.10 -8.53 -8.14
CA HIS A 31 1.84 -8.37 -8.88
C HIS A 31 1.94 -8.96 -10.28
N THR A 32 0.88 -9.65 -10.70
CA THR A 32 0.68 -10.03 -12.10
C THR A 32 -0.41 -9.18 -12.71
N ARG A 33 -0.04 -8.36 -13.70
CA ARG A 33 -0.93 -7.37 -14.28
C ARG A 33 -1.70 -7.90 -15.49
N TRP A 34 -3.02 -7.72 -15.48
CA TRP A 34 -3.85 -7.72 -16.68
C TRP A 34 -4.13 -6.27 -17.08
N ALA A 35 -3.52 -5.81 -18.17
CA ALA A 35 -3.58 -4.40 -18.56
C ALA A 35 -5.00 -3.96 -18.96
N THR A 36 -5.53 -2.94 -18.25
CA THR A 36 -6.78 -2.23 -18.58
C THR A 36 -6.48 -0.84 -19.16
N HIS A 37 -5.53 -0.11 -18.56
CA HIS A 37 -5.04 1.20 -19.01
C HIS A 37 -3.55 1.15 -19.35
N GLY A 38 -3.14 1.62 -20.52
CA GLY A 38 -1.74 1.61 -20.96
C GLY A 38 -1.25 0.23 -21.43
N VAL A 39 -0.34 0.24 -22.40
CA VAL A 39 0.15 -0.99 -23.03
C VAL A 39 0.97 -1.85 -22.06
N PRO A 40 1.01 -3.19 -22.22
CA PRO A 40 1.89 -4.05 -21.43
C PRO A 40 3.37 -3.72 -21.69
N ASN A 41 4.03 -3.10 -20.71
CA ASN A 41 5.47 -2.84 -20.71
C ASN A 41 5.98 -2.75 -19.25
N ALA A 42 7.29 -2.61 -19.06
CA ALA A 42 7.89 -2.53 -17.71
C ALA A 42 7.40 -1.31 -16.91
N VAL A 43 7.27 -0.14 -17.55
CA VAL A 43 6.84 1.12 -16.91
C VAL A 43 5.40 1.07 -16.42
N ASN A 44 4.52 0.40 -17.16
CA ASN A 44 3.12 0.19 -16.81
C ASN A 44 2.91 -1.06 -15.93
N SER A 45 3.97 -1.81 -15.62
CA SER A 45 3.87 -2.93 -14.67
C SER A 45 3.78 -2.39 -13.25
N HIS A 46 3.24 -3.20 -12.34
CA HIS A 46 3.22 -2.86 -10.92
C HIS A 46 4.44 -3.52 -10.24
N PRO A 47 4.95 -2.99 -9.10
CA PRO A 47 4.43 -1.84 -8.34
C PRO A 47 4.60 -0.49 -9.06
N GLN A 48 3.59 0.38 -8.93
CA GLN A 48 3.73 1.78 -9.34
C GLN A 48 4.34 2.59 -8.20
N ARG A 49 5.20 3.55 -8.53
CA ARG A 49 5.97 4.35 -7.56
C ARG A 49 5.55 5.82 -7.53
N SER A 50 5.70 6.45 -6.37
CA SER A 50 5.42 7.88 -6.17
C SER A 50 6.42 8.79 -6.88
N ASP A 51 7.70 8.42 -6.88
CA ASP A 51 8.82 9.22 -7.36
C ASP A 51 10.00 8.32 -7.73
N LYS A 52 11.11 8.90 -8.20
CA LYS A 52 12.31 8.15 -8.61
C LYS A 52 13.03 7.45 -7.45
N SER A 53 12.80 7.88 -6.21
CA SER A 53 13.37 7.32 -4.99
C SER A 53 12.52 6.20 -4.38
N ASN A 54 11.36 5.90 -4.98
CA ASN A 54 10.40 4.90 -4.53
C ASN A 54 9.88 5.16 -3.10
N GLU A 55 9.63 6.42 -2.71
CA GLU A 55 9.19 6.73 -1.34
C GLU A 55 7.91 5.96 -0.96
N PHE A 56 6.97 5.85 -1.89
CA PHE A 56 5.78 5.00 -1.79
C PHE A 56 5.65 4.14 -3.04
N VAL A 57 5.29 2.88 -2.84
CA VAL A 57 4.96 1.95 -3.92
C VAL A 57 3.63 1.24 -3.64
N VAL A 58 2.88 0.95 -4.71
CA VAL A 58 1.55 0.34 -4.61
C VAL A 58 1.35 -0.72 -5.69
N ILE A 59 0.70 -1.83 -5.30
CA ILE A 59 0.11 -2.79 -6.24
C ILE A 59 -1.41 -2.69 -6.20
N HIS A 60 -2.05 -2.86 -7.35
CA HIS A 60 -3.48 -2.59 -7.53
C HIS A 60 -4.15 -3.64 -8.42
N ASN A 61 -5.28 -4.17 -7.94
CA ASN A 61 -6.24 -4.96 -8.71
C ASN A 61 -7.57 -4.22 -8.81
N GLY A 62 -7.93 -3.76 -10.00
CA GLY A 62 -9.16 -3.03 -10.22
C GLY A 62 -9.00 -1.92 -11.25
N ILE A 63 -9.91 -0.95 -11.21
CA ILE A 63 -9.90 0.24 -12.06
C ILE A 63 -10.27 1.45 -11.20
N ILE A 64 -9.43 2.49 -11.26
CA ILE A 64 -9.75 3.81 -10.71
C ILE A 64 -10.46 4.63 -11.78
N THR A 65 -11.76 4.87 -11.62
CA THR A 65 -12.59 5.47 -12.68
C THR A 65 -12.36 6.97 -12.84
N ASN A 66 -11.95 7.66 -11.78
CA ASN A 66 -11.67 9.11 -11.77
C ASN A 66 -10.17 9.45 -11.90
N TYR A 67 -9.33 8.51 -12.39
CA TYR A 67 -7.88 8.71 -12.46
C TYR A 67 -7.47 9.93 -13.31
N LYS A 68 -8.25 10.31 -14.33
CA LYS A 68 -7.96 11.48 -15.17
C LYS A 68 -8.01 12.79 -14.38
N ASP A 69 -9.00 12.92 -13.50
CA ASP A 69 -9.16 14.11 -12.65
C ASP A 69 -8.04 14.16 -11.61
N LEU A 70 -7.72 13.02 -11.00
CA LEU A 70 -6.60 12.89 -10.06
C LEU A 70 -5.27 13.21 -10.72
N ARG A 71 -5.01 12.66 -11.92
CA ARG A 71 -3.79 12.90 -12.68
C ARG A 71 -3.63 14.38 -12.99
N LYS A 72 -4.65 15.02 -13.55
CA LYS A 72 -4.63 16.47 -13.85
C LYS A 72 -4.37 17.30 -12.60
N PHE A 73 -5.04 16.97 -11.48
CA PHE A 73 -4.80 17.63 -10.20
C PHE A 73 -3.35 17.50 -9.75
N LEU A 74 -2.79 16.30 -9.75
CA LEU A 74 -1.41 16.03 -9.31
C LEU A 74 -0.37 16.67 -10.23
N GLU A 75 -0.61 16.71 -11.54
CA GLU A 75 0.21 17.45 -12.50
C GLU A 75 0.21 18.95 -12.16
N THR A 76 -0.93 19.55 -11.77
CA THR A 76 -0.95 20.96 -11.29
C THR A 76 -0.17 21.19 -9.99
N LYS A 77 0.08 20.12 -9.22
CA LYS A 77 0.90 20.15 -8.00
C LYS A 77 2.37 19.84 -8.25
N GLY A 78 2.77 19.63 -9.51
CA GLY A 78 4.16 19.39 -9.90
C GLY A 78 4.58 17.92 -9.88
N TYR A 79 3.65 16.97 -9.78
CA TYR A 79 3.97 15.54 -9.89
C TYR A 79 4.07 15.14 -11.37
N GLU A 80 5.20 14.57 -11.75
CA GLU A 80 5.42 14.01 -13.08
C GLU A 80 4.99 12.53 -13.12
N PHE A 81 4.30 12.15 -14.20
CA PHE A 81 3.86 10.78 -14.43
C PHE A 81 4.75 10.10 -15.47
N GLU A 82 5.14 8.86 -15.20
CA GLU A 82 5.95 8.06 -16.14
C GLU A 82 5.15 6.97 -16.86
N SER A 83 4.00 6.56 -16.30
CA SER A 83 3.13 5.52 -16.82
C SER A 83 1.83 6.08 -17.39
N GLU A 84 1.14 5.22 -18.12
CA GLU A 84 -0.22 5.46 -18.63
C GLU A 84 -1.30 4.83 -17.74
N THR A 85 -0.89 4.26 -16.60
CA THR A 85 -1.79 3.51 -15.73
C THR A 85 -2.60 4.44 -14.84
N ASP A 86 -3.84 4.06 -14.58
CA ASP A 86 -4.66 4.63 -13.51
C ASP A 86 -3.98 4.45 -12.14
N THR A 87 -3.26 3.35 -11.96
CA THR A 87 -2.60 2.96 -10.70
C THR A 87 -1.53 3.96 -10.24
N GLU A 88 -0.79 4.59 -11.16
CA GLU A 88 0.23 5.57 -10.78
C GLU A 88 -0.36 6.78 -10.04
N THR A 89 -1.62 7.15 -10.35
CA THR A 89 -2.30 8.24 -9.64
C THR A 89 -2.43 7.97 -8.14
N ILE A 90 -2.57 6.70 -7.75
CA ILE A 90 -2.64 6.26 -6.35
C ILE A 90 -1.29 6.49 -5.66
N ALA A 91 -0.18 6.11 -6.32
CA ALA A 91 1.17 6.28 -5.78
C ALA A 91 1.56 7.75 -5.64
N LYS A 92 1.22 8.59 -6.63
CA LYS A 92 1.42 10.03 -6.54
C LYS A 92 0.55 10.67 -5.46
N LEU A 93 -0.71 10.25 -5.36
CA LEU A 93 -1.67 10.81 -4.40
C LEU A 93 -1.28 10.55 -2.95
N ILE A 94 -0.80 9.35 -2.61
CA ILE A 94 -0.35 9.07 -1.24
C ILE A 94 0.85 9.93 -0.87
N LYS A 95 1.77 10.16 -1.80
CA LYS A 95 2.89 11.08 -1.60
C LYS A 95 2.42 12.52 -1.44
N TYR A 96 1.48 12.99 -2.26
CA TYR A 96 0.88 14.32 -2.09
C TYR A 96 0.28 14.51 -0.69
N ILE A 97 -0.45 13.53 -0.18
CA ILE A 97 -1.05 13.58 1.16
C ILE A 97 0.04 13.55 2.25
N TYR A 98 1.12 12.78 2.05
CA TYR A 98 2.26 12.74 2.96
C TYR A 98 3.02 14.07 2.99
N ASP A 99 3.30 14.66 1.83
CA ASP A 99 4.03 15.93 1.70
C ASP A 99 3.22 17.12 2.28
N ASN A 100 1.88 16.99 2.35
CA ASN A 100 0.97 18.02 2.87
C ASN A 100 0.33 17.62 4.22
N LYS A 101 1.02 16.77 5.00
CA LYS A 101 0.53 16.34 6.31
C LYS A 101 0.58 17.48 7.34
N GLU A 102 -0.41 17.52 8.22
CA GLU A 102 -0.54 18.56 9.26
C GLU A 102 0.41 18.34 10.45
N THR A 103 0.78 17.08 10.70
CA THR A 103 1.66 16.66 11.79
C THR A 103 2.78 15.79 11.24
N GLU A 104 3.96 15.83 11.85
CA GLU A 104 5.08 14.98 11.41
C GLU A 104 4.80 13.50 11.62
N ASP A 105 4.11 13.17 12.71
CA ASP A 105 3.76 11.81 13.09
C ASP A 105 2.33 11.48 12.64
N VAL A 106 2.19 10.86 11.47
CA VAL A 106 0.91 10.40 10.92
C VAL A 106 1.03 8.91 10.62
N ASN A 107 0.13 8.09 11.16
CA ASN A 107 0.14 6.65 10.88
C ASN A 107 -0.07 6.36 9.39
N PHE A 108 0.59 5.32 8.87
CA PHE A 108 0.50 4.93 7.47
C PHE A 108 -0.96 4.67 7.04
N SER A 109 -1.75 4.02 7.91
CA SER A 109 -3.18 3.78 7.67
C SER A 109 -3.99 5.06 7.47
N VAL A 110 -3.65 6.15 8.15
CA VAL A 110 -4.31 7.46 8.00
C VAL A 110 -4.09 8.03 6.60
N LEU A 111 -2.88 7.89 6.07
CA LEU A 111 -2.58 8.32 4.70
C LEU A 111 -3.40 7.53 3.69
N VAL A 112 -3.44 6.20 3.85
CA VAL A 112 -4.22 5.32 2.96
C VAL A 112 -5.72 5.61 3.08
N GLU A 113 -6.24 5.88 4.28
CA GLU A 113 -7.63 6.32 4.49
C GLU A 113 -7.95 7.59 3.69
N ARG A 114 -7.06 8.60 3.73
CA ARG A 114 -7.23 9.84 2.96
C ARG A 114 -7.15 9.59 1.45
N VAL A 115 -6.30 8.67 1.00
CA VAL A 115 -6.21 8.27 -0.41
C VAL A 115 -7.52 7.66 -0.88
N ILE A 116 -8.03 6.62 -0.20
CA ILE A 116 -9.21 5.88 -0.66
C ILE A 116 -10.49 6.72 -0.67
N GLN A 117 -10.56 7.79 0.12
CA GLN A 117 -11.65 8.76 0.09
C GLN A 117 -11.73 9.55 -1.22
N GLN A 118 -10.60 9.72 -1.92
CA GLN A 118 -10.54 10.43 -3.20
C GLN A 118 -10.68 9.50 -4.42
N LEU A 119 -10.49 8.19 -4.23
CA LEU A 119 -10.58 7.22 -5.31
C LEU A 119 -12.04 6.88 -5.62
N GLU A 120 -12.36 6.71 -6.90
CA GLU A 120 -13.61 6.12 -7.38
C GLU A 120 -13.34 4.83 -8.15
N GLY A 121 -14.32 3.93 -8.15
CA GLY A 121 -14.22 2.63 -8.81
C GLY A 121 -14.05 1.47 -7.83
N ALA A 122 -13.50 0.37 -8.34
CA ALA A 122 -13.28 -0.86 -7.59
C ALA A 122 -11.80 -1.21 -7.59
N PHE A 123 -11.25 -1.53 -6.43
CA PHE A 123 -9.83 -1.80 -6.24
C PHE A 123 -9.55 -2.71 -5.04
N ALA A 124 -8.43 -3.41 -5.11
CA ALA A 124 -7.69 -3.96 -3.97
C ALA A 124 -6.26 -3.43 -4.06
N LEU A 125 -5.75 -2.88 -2.96
CA LEU A 125 -4.49 -2.15 -2.90
C LEU A 125 -3.63 -2.71 -1.78
N VAL A 126 -2.31 -2.74 -2.01
CA VAL A 126 -1.29 -2.99 -0.98
C VAL A 126 -0.19 -1.95 -1.14
N PHE A 127 0.12 -1.23 -0.07
CA PHE A 127 1.08 -0.15 -0.03
C PHE A 127 2.33 -0.56 0.76
N LYS A 128 3.48 -0.06 0.32
CA LYS A 128 4.77 -0.10 1.03
C LYS A 128 5.43 1.27 0.91
N SER A 129 6.17 1.67 1.93
CA SER A 129 6.90 2.95 1.93
C SER A 129 8.21 2.84 2.71
N ILE A 130 9.19 3.66 2.31
CA ILE A 130 10.45 3.80 3.05
C ILE A 130 10.27 4.60 4.35
N HIS A 131 9.21 5.41 4.44
CA HIS A 131 8.88 6.21 5.63
C HIS A 131 8.24 5.38 6.74
N TYR A 132 7.73 4.19 6.39
CA TYR A 132 7.08 3.24 7.30
C TYR A 132 7.73 1.85 7.15
N PRO A 133 9.01 1.70 7.55
CA PRO A 133 9.76 0.47 7.32
C PRO A 133 9.14 -0.71 8.08
N GLY A 134 8.93 -1.83 7.38
CA GLY A 134 8.31 -3.03 7.95
C GLY A 134 6.78 -2.97 8.04
N GLU A 135 6.16 -1.83 7.73
CA GLU A 135 4.70 -1.71 7.69
C GLU A 135 4.13 -2.02 6.30
N ALA A 136 2.93 -2.60 6.31
CA ALA A 136 2.11 -2.83 5.14
C ALA A 136 0.70 -2.32 5.43
N VAL A 137 0.12 -1.60 4.47
CA VAL A 137 -1.30 -1.21 4.54
C VAL A 137 -1.99 -1.74 3.31
N ALA A 138 -3.07 -2.49 3.53
CA ALA A 138 -3.87 -3.04 2.46
C ALA A 138 -5.35 -2.68 2.64
N THR A 139 -6.05 -2.50 1.52
CA THR A 139 -7.46 -2.06 1.53
C THR A 139 -8.18 -2.52 0.27
N ARG A 140 -9.49 -2.67 0.35
CA ARG A 140 -10.32 -3.09 -0.78
C ARG A 140 -11.66 -2.37 -0.85
N ARG A 141 -12.16 -2.21 -2.07
CA ARG A 141 -13.53 -1.81 -2.41
C ARG A 141 -13.90 -2.49 -3.72
N GLY A 142 -14.84 -3.43 -3.69
CA GLY A 142 -15.29 -4.11 -4.92
C GLY A 142 -14.30 -5.09 -5.58
N SER A 143 -13.13 -5.35 -5.01
CA SER A 143 -12.15 -6.35 -5.50
C SER A 143 -11.68 -7.27 -4.36
N PRO A 144 -11.49 -8.59 -4.56
CA PRO A 144 -11.02 -9.52 -3.52
C PRO A 144 -9.63 -9.18 -2.94
N LEU A 145 -9.50 -9.37 -1.63
CA LEU A 145 -8.25 -9.23 -0.88
C LEU A 145 -8.40 -9.99 0.45
N LEU A 146 -7.42 -10.83 0.78
CA LEU A 146 -7.34 -11.61 2.02
C LEU A 146 -5.92 -11.54 2.61
N ILE A 147 -5.81 -11.86 3.90
CA ILE A 147 -4.55 -11.93 4.63
C ILE A 147 -4.45 -13.31 5.27
N GLY A 148 -3.50 -14.12 4.82
CA GLY A 148 -3.07 -15.33 5.52
C GLY A 148 -2.07 -14.99 6.62
N VAL A 149 -2.08 -15.76 7.71
CA VAL A 149 -1.19 -15.54 8.86
C VAL A 149 -0.57 -16.88 9.26
N ARG A 150 0.75 -16.91 9.47
CA ARG A 150 1.49 -18.06 9.97
C ARG A 150 2.37 -17.65 11.14
N SER A 151 2.35 -18.42 12.23
CA SER A 151 3.27 -18.28 13.36
C SER A 151 3.43 -19.65 14.02
N GLU A 152 4.61 -19.92 14.57
CA GLU A 152 4.84 -21.09 15.43
C GLU A 152 4.21 -20.91 16.81
N SER A 153 4.01 -19.65 17.22
CA SER A 153 3.39 -19.27 18.48
C SER A 153 1.88 -19.10 18.36
N LYS A 154 1.18 -19.19 19.49
CA LYS A 154 -0.26 -18.94 19.53
C LYS A 154 -0.57 -17.49 19.14
N LEU A 155 -1.61 -17.30 18.34
CA LEU A 155 -2.11 -15.97 17.98
C LEU A 155 -2.95 -15.37 19.12
N SER A 156 -2.92 -14.04 19.26
CA SER A 156 -3.61 -13.29 20.31
C SER A 156 -5.14 -13.43 20.27
N THR A 157 -5.71 -13.53 19.07
CA THR A 157 -7.16 -13.63 18.84
C THR A 157 -7.44 -14.39 17.54
N GLU A 158 -8.65 -14.93 17.40
CA GLU A 158 -9.16 -15.47 16.12
C GLU A 158 -10.10 -14.48 15.42
N GLN A 159 -10.55 -13.44 16.13
CA GLN A 159 -11.45 -12.40 15.62
C GLN A 159 -10.84 -11.03 15.84
N ILE A 160 -10.58 -10.32 14.74
CA ILE A 160 -10.02 -8.97 14.77
C ILE A 160 -11.17 -7.96 14.84
N PRO A 161 -11.26 -7.14 15.91
CA PRO A 161 -12.30 -6.11 16.00
C PRO A 161 -12.05 -4.99 14.98
N ILE A 162 -13.14 -4.48 14.38
CA ILE A 162 -13.06 -3.32 13.48
C ILE A 162 -12.97 -2.05 14.33
N LEU A 163 -11.98 -1.21 14.03
CA LEU A 163 -11.79 0.09 14.66
C LEU A 163 -12.35 1.21 13.79
N TYR A 164 -12.95 2.21 14.43
CA TYR A 164 -13.47 3.40 13.77
C TYR A 164 -12.75 4.64 14.29
N ARG A 165 -12.43 5.58 13.40
CA ARG A 165 -11.92 6.89 13.79
C ARG A 165 -13.06 7.72 14.36
N THR A 166 -12.99 8.07 15.65
CA THR A 166 -13.97 8.98 16.27
C THR A 166 -13.63 10.43 15.95
N CYS A 167 -14.54 11.14 15.29
CA CYS A 167 -14.50 12.60 15.15
C CYS A 167 -15.34 13.23 16.28
N ASN A 168 -14.71 13.95 17.20
CA ASN A 168 -15.45 14.77 18.17
C ASN A 168 -15.98 16.02 17.44
N ILE A 169 -17.30 16.07 17.22
CA ILE A 169 -17.99 17.14 16.48
C ILE A 169 -18.11 18.45 17.31
N GLU A 170 -17.67 18.47 18.57
CA GLU A 170 -17.93 19.61 19.48
C GLU A 170 -17.11 20.88 19.21
N ASN A 171 -16.11 20.87 18.31
CA ASN A 171 -15.34 22.08 18.00
C ASN A 171 -15.06 22.22 16.49
N VAL A 172 -15.98 22.89 15.80
CA VAL A 172 -15.95 23.23 14.36
C VAL A 172 -14.67 24.00 13.94
N LYS A 173 -13.85 24.47 14.89
CA LYS A 173 -12.59 25.17 14.64
C LYS A 173 -11.32 24.30 14.77
N ASN A 174 -11.43 23.03 15.18
CA ASN A 174 -10.28 22.13 15.38
C ASN A 174 -10.57 20.71 14.87
N ILE A 175 -10.74 20.55 13.56
CA ILE A 175 -10.91 19.25 12.88
C ILE A 175 -9.67 18.34 13.06
N CYS A 176 -8.53 18.90 13.47
CA CYS A 176 -7.21 18.29 13.38
C CYS A 176 -6.76 17.45 14.60
N LYS A 177 -7.56 17.30 15.66
CA LYS A 177 -7.21 16.42 16.80
C LYS A 177 -8.01 15.12 16.75
N THR A 178 -7.85 14.36 15.66
CA THR A 178 -8.38 12.99 15.58
C THR A 178 -7.41 12.01 16.23
N GLN A 179 -7.68 11.59 17.46
CA GLN A 179 -6.99 10.47 18.08
C GLN A 179 -7.68 9.17 17.66
N MET A 180 -6.93 8.24 17.05
CA MET A 180 -7.37 6.84 17.03
C MET A 180 -7.44 6.34 18.48
N LYS A 181 -8.48 5.56 18.83
CA LYS A 181 -8.40 4.75 20.06
C LYS A 181 -7.10 3.96 20.00
N ARG A 182 -6.32 3.97 21.10
CA ARG A 182 -5.00 3.33 21.18
C ARG A 182 -5.07 1.94 20.54
N LEU A 183 -4.24 1.70 19.54
CA LEU A 183 -3.88 0.34 19.17
C LEU A 183 -3.24 -0.28 20.41
N ASP A 184 -3.88 -1.30 20.96
CA ASP A 184 -3.36 -2.08 22.06
C ASP A 184 -3.31 -3.55 21.68
N SER A 185 -2.66 -4.37 22.49
CA SER A 185 -2.54 -5.82 22.24
C SER A 185 -3.90 -6.52 22.17
N SER A 186 -4.97 -5.93 22.70
CA SER A 186 -6.33 -6.50 22.67
C SER A 186 -7.07 -6.24 21.35
N THR A 187 -6.58 -5.30 20.55
CA THR A 187 -7.22 -4.85 19.31
C THR A 187 -6.47 -5.27 18.04
N CYS A 188 -5.33 -5.95 18.18
CA CYS A 188 -4.51 -6.43 17.06
C CYS A 188 -4.23 -7.94 17.14
N LEU A 189 -4.06 -8.55 15.96
CA LEU A 189 -3.60 -9.92 15.82
C LEU A 189 -2.06 -9.95 15.87
N HIS A 190 -1.50 -10.67 16.83
CA HIS A 190 -0.05 -10.85 16.95
C HIS A 190 0.27 -12.21 17.57
N ALA A 191 1.51 -12.67 17.38
CA ALA A 191 2.02 -13.85 18.08
C ALA A 191 2.21 -13.56 19.58
N VAL A 192 1.83 -14.50 20.43
CA VAL A 192 1.97 -14.39 21.90
C VAL A 192 3.28 -15.02 22.33
N GLY A 193 4.15 -14.22 22.96
CA GLY A 193 5.46 -14.66 23.45
C GLY A 193 6.57 -14.37 22.43
N ASP A 194 6.64 -15.16 21.36
CA ASP A 194 7.56 -14.90 20.25
C ASP A 194 7.00 -13.84 19.30
N LYS A 195 7.89 -13.03 18.71
CA LYS A 195 7.57 -12.03 17.69
C LYS A 195 7.54 -12.62 16.28
N ALA A 196 7.98 -13.87 16.10
CA ALA A 196 7.97 -14.54 14.79
C ALA A 196 6.53 -14.72 14.26
N VAL A 197 6.21 -13.97 13.19
CA VAL A 197 4.94 -14.05 12.48
C VAL A 197 5.13 -13.66 11.01
N GLU A 198 4.41 -14.35 10.13
CA GLU A 198 4.41 -14.09 8.69
C GLU A 198 3.00 -13.78 8.22
N PHE A 199 2.88 -12.76 7.38
CA PHE A 199 1.62 -12.30 6.79
C PHE A 199 1.67 -12.43 5.27
N PHE A 200 0.61 -13.00 4.69
CA PHE A 200 0.47 -13.26 3.26
C PHE A 200 -0.73 -12.51 2.70
N PHE A 201 -0.48 -11.42 1.97
CA PHE A 201 -1.54 -10.63 1.33
C PHE A 201 -1.79 -11.18 -0.06
N ALA A 202 -3.03 -11.57 -0.37
CA ALA A 202 -3.38 -12.15 -1.66
C ALA A 202 -4.76 -11.70 -2.13
N SER A 203 -4.95 -11.67 -3.46
CA SER A 203 -6.27 -11.43 -4.07
C SER A 203 -7.04 -12.73 -4.34
N ASP A 204 -6.40 -13.89 -4.15
CA ASP A 204 -6.94 -15.23 -4.35
C ASP A 204 -6.36 -16.17 -3.29
N ALA A 205 -7.07 -17.25 -2.93
CA ALA A 205 -6.75 -18.13 -1.79
C ALA A 205 -5.89 -19.34 -2.17
#